data_AF-A0A4R7UR36-F1
#
_entry.id   AF-A0A4R7UR36-F1
#
_cell.length_a   1.000
_cell.length_b   1.000
_cell.length_c   1.000
_cell.angle_alpha   90.00
_cell.angle_beta   90.00
_cell.angle_gamma   90.00
#
_symmetry.space_group_name_H-M   'P 1'
#
loop_
_entity.id
_entity.type
_entity.pdbx_description
1 polymer ?
#
loop_
_entity_poly.entity_id
_entity_poly.type
_entity_poly.pdbx_seq_one_letter_code
_entity_poly.pdbx_strand_id
1 'polypeptide(L)'
;MKERILADLDDRIARHLDGDSSGVLDRRALELVSELTDAAPDAGALARVAALHLCRSEALPPEGSGTDRRLAYALYTKLHAVDPRLVPPQVREFFDFPAPHDDGVARLREYEESGRLSHLERAISLFRQEMLEDGGDQEVVSDLAAALRLRYERTGQQTDLDEATELTRPRRDRTH
;
A
#
# COMPACT_ATOMS: atom_id res chain seq x y z
N MET A 1 2.32 -18.99 -12.79
CA MET A 1 1.74 -19.78 -11.68
C MET A 1 1.27 -18.87 -10.55
N LYS A 2 2.18 -18.07 -9.95
CA LYS A 2 1.86 -17.09 -8.90
C LYS A 2 0.68 -16.15 -9.23
N GLU A 3 0.65 -15.54 -10.41
CA GLU A 3 -0.45 -14.64 -10.81
C GLU A 3 -1.84 -15.31 -10.80
N ARG A 4 -1.90 -16.59 -11.19
CA ARG A 4 -3.15 -17.36 -11.16
C ARG A 4 -3.61 -17.61 -9.71
N ILE A 5 -2.67 -17.82 -8.80
CA ILE A 5 -2.97 -17.99 -7.37
C ILE A 5 -3.47 -16.66 -6.78
N LEU A 6 -2.81 -15.54 -7.12
CA LEU A 6 -3.23 -14.22 -6.66
C LEU A 6 -4.64 -13.87 -7.15
N ALA A 7 -4.95 -14.15 -8.42
CA ALA A 7 -6.29 -13.93 -8.98
C ALA A 7 -7.37 -14.82 -8.32
N ASP A 8 -7.05 -16.08 -7.97
CA ASP A 8 -7.99 -16.96 -7.27
C ASP A 8 -8.28 -16.47 -5.84
N LEU A 9 -7.24 -15.97 -5.15
CA LEU A 9 -7.41 -15.35 -3.84
C LEU A 9 -8.22 -14.05 -3.92
N ASP A 10 -7.95 -13.20 -4.91
CA ASP A 10 -8.69 -11.96 -5.13
C ASP A 10 -10.19 -12.25 -5.37
N ASP A 11 -10.52 -13.26 -6.19
CA ASP A 11 -11.90 -13.67 -6.45
C ASP A 11 -12.62 -14.20 -5.19
N ARG A 12 -11.92 -14.98 -4.36
CA ARG A 12 -12.48 -15.47 -3.07
C ARG A 12 -12.73 -14.34 -2.09
N ILE A 13 -11.81 -13.38 -2.00
CA ILE A 13 -11.94 -12.20 -1.14
C ILE A 13 -13.12 -11.35 -1.62
N ALA A 14 -13.22 -11.10 -2.94
CA ALA A 14 -14.34 -10.36 -3.52
C ALA A 14 -15.69 -11.01 -3.22
N ARG A 15 -15.81 -12.34 -3.40
CA ARG A 15 -17.04 -13.08 -3.06
C ARG A 15 -17.43 -12.97 -1.59
N HIS A 16 -16.45 -12.95 -0.68
CA HIS A 16 -16.72 -12.72 0.74
C HIS A 16 -17.25 -11.32 1.03
N LEU A 17 -16.71 -10.29 0.36
CA LEU A 17 -17.22 -8.92 0.46
C LEU A 17 -18.66 -8.80 -0.05
N ASP A 18 -19.05 -9.63 -1.03
CA ASP A 18 -20.43 -9.76 -1.51
C ASP A 18 -21.32 -10.65 -0.59
N GLY A 19 -20.78 -11.16 0.51
CA GLY A 19 -21.48 -11.96 1.52
C GLY A 19 -21.28 -13.47 1.44
N ASP A 20 -20.59 -14.00 0.43
CA ASP A 20 -20.27 -15.42 0.31
C ASP A 20 -18.92 -15.78 0.94
N SER A 21 -18.97 -16.22 2.21
CA SER A 21 -17.79 -16.62 2.95
C SER A 21 -17.28 -18.04 2.64
N SER A 22 -17.98 -18.81 1.81
CA SER A 22 -17.62 -20.21 1.53
C SER A 22 -16.22 -20.33 0.92
N GLY A 23 -15.88 -19.40 0.02
CA GLY A 23 -14.60 -19.37 -0.69
C GLY A 23 -13.40 -19.09 0.21
N VAL A 24 -13.53 -18.19 1.20
CA VAL A 24 -12.44 -17.85 2.12
C VAL A 24 -12.25 -18.90 3.21
N LEU A 25 -13.33 -19.58 3.63
CA LEU A 25 -13.29 -20.63 4.65
C LEU A 25 -12.77 -21.97 4.11
N ASP A 26 -12.89 -22.19 2.80
CA ASP A 26 -12.41 -23.38 2.10
C ASP A 26 -10.93 -23.71 2.43
N ARG A 27 -10.66 -25.01 2.61
CA ARG A 27 -9.30 -25.54 2.78
C ARG A 27 -8.40 -25.15 1.62
N ARG A 28 -8.92 -25.08 0.40
CA ARG A 28 -8.16 -24.69 -0.79
C ARG A 28 -7.55 -23.29 -0.64
N ALA A 29 -8.22 -22.37 0.05
CA ALA A 29 -7.69 -21.02 0.28
C ALA A 29 -6.38 -21.05 1.11
N LEU A 30 -6.30 -21.92 2.12
CA LEU A 30 -5.09 -22.08 2.93
C LEU A 30 -3.96 -22.80 2.17
N GLU A 31 -4.31 -23.73 1.28
CA GLU A 31 -3.32 -24.38 0.41
C GLU A 31 -2.66 -23.35 -0.51
N LEU A 32 -3.44 -22.45 -1.11
CA LEU A 32 -2.93 -21.35 -1.94
C LEU A 32 -2.02 -20.38 -1.15
N VAL A 33 -2.35 -20.10 0.12
CA VAL A 33 -1.47 -19.30 1.00
C VAL A 33 -0.14 -20.01 1.24
N SER A 34 -0.16 -21.33 1.51
CA SER A 34 1.07 -22.11 1.68
C SER A 34 1.92 -22.08 0.41
N GLU A 35 1.30 -22.31 -0.75
CA GLU A 35 1.96 -22.25 -2.06
C GLU A 35 2.62 -20.87 -2.31
N LEU A 36 1.97 -19.76 -1.91
CA LEU A 36 2.55 -18.41 -2.01
C LEU A 36 3.69 -18.17 -1.02
N THR A 37 3.57 -18.71 0.20
CA THR A 37 4.55 -18.50 1.27
C THR A 37 5.86 -19.25 0.98
N ASP A 38 5.76 -20.46 0.43
CA ASP A 38 6.91 -21.27 0.01
C ASP A 38 7.66 -20.63 -1.18
N ALA A 39 6.97 -19.82 -1.98
CA ALA A 39 7.54 -19.15 -3.15
C ALA A 39 8.23 -17.80 -2.86
N ALA A 40 8.55 -17.50 -1.59
CA ALA A 40 9.07 -16.20 -1.13
C ALA A 40 8.16 -15.02 -1.57
N PRO A 41 7.08 -14.75 -0.83
CA PRO A 41 6.06 -13.80 -1.24
C PRO A 41 6.60 -12.36 -1.24
N ASP A 42 6.23 -11.59 -2.27
CA ASP A 42 6.44 -10.15 -2.32
C ASP A 42 5.34 -9.43 -1.50
N ALA A 43 5.48 -8.11 -1.34
CA ALA A 43 4.53 -7.30 -0.58
C ALA A 43 3.09 -7.44 -1.10
N GLY A 44 2.90 -7.56 -2.42
CA GLY A 44 1.58 -7.75 -3.03
C GLY A 44 0.94 -9.10 -2.71
N ALA A 45 1.73 -10.18 -2.66
CA ALA A 45 1.25 -11.49 -2.21
C ALA A 45 0.95 -11.51 -0.71
N LEU A 46 1.83 -10.92 0.12
CA LEU A 46 1.61 -10.78 1.55
C LEU A 46 0.33 -10.00 1.88
N ALA A 47 0.00 -8.96 1.10
CA ALA A 47 -1.24 -8.19 1.25
C ALA A 47 -2.49 -9.06 1.06
N ARG A 48 -2.48 -9.96 0.06
CA ARG A 48 -3.59 -10.90 -0.21
C ARG A 48 -3.71 -11.99 0.84
N VAL A 49 -2.58 -12.49 1.34
CA VAL A 49 -2.55 -13.43 2.47
C VAL A 49 -3.13 -12.77 3.72
N ALA A 50 -2.74 -11.52 4.00
CA ALA A 50 -3.27 -10.76 5.12
C ALA A 50 -4.79 -10.52 4.99
N ALA A 51 -5.24 -10.12 3.81
CA ALA A 51 -6.65 -9.90 3.51
C ALA A 51 -7.49 -11.19 3.66
N LEU A 52 -7.00 -12.31 3.15
CA LEU A 52 -7.68 -13.59 3.31
C LEU A 52 -7.81 -13.98 4.79
N HIS A 53 -6.75 -13.85 5.58
CA HIS A 53 -6.81 -14.15 7.02
C HIS A 53 -7.80 -13.21 7.74
N LEU A 54 -7.88 -11.94 7.34
CA LEU A 54 -8.86 -11.01 7.91
C LEU A 54 -10.29 -11.47 7.61
N CYS A 55 -10.63 -11.72 6.34
CA CYS A 55 -11.95 -12.22 5.91
C CYS A 55 -12.32 -13.55 6.57
N ARG A 56 -11.36 -14.47 6.69
CA ARG A 56 -11.55 -15.74 7.41
C ARG A 56 -11.87 -15.51 8.87
N SER A 57 -11.20 -14.56 9.52
CA SER A 57 -11.47 -14.23 10.92
C SER A 57 -12.86 -13.62 11.13
N GLU A 58 -13.39 -12.90 10.16
CA GLU A 58 -14.73 -12.31 10.20
C GLU A 58 -15.82 -13.37 9.96
N ALA A 59 -15.54 -14.35 9.09
CA ALA A 59 -16.44 -15.44 8.77
C ALA A 59 -16.48 -16.57 9.84
N LEU A 60 -15.42 -16.74 10.63
CA LEU A 60 -15.33 -17.79 11.65
C LEU A 60 -16.01 -17.37 12.97
N PRO A 61 -16.56 -18.34 13.74
CA PRO A 61 -16.98 -18.09 15.11
C PRO A 61 -15.80 -17.62 15.99
N PRO A 62 -16.07 -16.91 17.10
CA PRO A 62 -15.03 -16.28 17.92
C PRO A 62 -13.98 -17.25 18.49
N GLU A 63 -14.34 -18.53 18.67
CA GLU A 63 -13.42 -19.57 19.11
C GLU A 63 -12.33 -19.94 18.07
N GLY A 64 -12.62 -19.74 16.77
CA GLY A 64 -11.68 -20.02 15.67
C GLY A 64 -11.03 -18.77 15.05
N SER A 65 -11.64 -17.59 15.24
CA SER A 65 -11.24 -16.33 14.59
C SER A 65 -9.89 -15.77 15.07
N GLY A 66 -9.50 -16.03 16.31
CA GLY A 66 -8.37 -15.35 16.96
C GLY A 66 -7.01 -15.56 16.28
N THR A 67 -6.76 -16.75 15.72
CA THR A 67 -5.48 -17.07 15.05
C THR A 67 -5.36 -16.34 13.72
N ASP A 68 -6.39 -16.43 12.88
CA ASP A 68 -6.43 -15.76 11.58
C ASP A 68 -6.33 -14.23 11.76
N ARG A 69 -7.07 -13.66 12.71
CA ARG A 69 -7.02 -12.22 13.01
C ARG A 69 -5.61 -11.77 13.40
N ARG A 70 -4.96 -12.52 14.29
CA ARG A 70 -3.59 -12.21 14.75
C ARG A 70 -2.59 -12.27 13.60
N LEU A 71 -2.71 -13.24 12.70
CA LEU A 71 -1.84 -13.36 11.53
C LEU A 71 -2.05 -12.21 10.54
N ALA A 72 -3.30 -11.88 10.24
CA ALA A 72 -3.64 -10.76 9.35
C ALA A 72 -2.99 -9.45 9.85
N TYR A 73 -3.18 -9.12 11.12
CA TYR A 73 -2.65 -7.87 11.69
C TYR A 73 -1.12 -7.86 11.80
N ALA A 74 -0.49 -8.99 12.09
CA ALA A 74 0.97 -9.09 12.07
C ALA A 74 1.54 -8.85 10.66
N LEU A 75 0.86 -9.33 9.62
CA LEU A 75 1.24 -9.07 8.23
C LEU A 75 0.99 -7.61 7.85
N TYR A 76 -0.16 -7.03 8.20
CA TYR A 76 -0.44 -5.62 7.91
C TYR A 76 0.52 -4.67 8.60
N THR A 77 0.98 -4.98 9.81
CA THR A 77 2.03 -4.20 10.49
C THR A 77 3.34 -4.18 9.69
N LYS A 78 3.72 -5.33 9.12
CA LYS A 78 4.92 -5.42 8.26
C LYS A 78 4.71 -4.73 6.92
N LEU A 79 3.54 -4.91 6.32
CA LEU A 79 3.17 -4.28 5.07
C LEU A 79 3.15 -2.76 5.22
N HIS A 80 2.62 -2.22 6.31
CA HIS A 80 2.65 -0.79 6.59
C HIS A 80 4.08 -0.21 6.54
N ALA A 81 5.06 -0.92 7.12
CA ALA A 81 6.46 -0.48 7.10
C ALA A 81 7.09 -0.47 5.70
N VAL A 82 6.60 -1.34 4.80
CA VAL A 82 7.06 -1.40 3.40
C VAL A 82 6.27 -0.40 2.56
N ASP A 83 4.95 -0.50 2.61
CA ASP A 83 3.99 0.38 1.99
C ASP A 83 2.64 0.50 2.73
N PRO A 84 2.31 1.66 3.36
CA PRO A 84 1.03 1.91 4.04
C PRO A 84 -0.21 1.69 3.17
N ARG A 85 -0.09 1.82 1.86
CA ARG A 85 -1.20 1.59 0.91
C ARG A 85 -1.66 0.16 0.84
N LEU A 86 -0.78 -0.79 1.13
CA LEU A 86 -1.12 -2.21 1.13
C LEU A 86 -1.98 -2.60 2.34
N VAL A 87 -2.25 -1.66 3.26
CA VAL A 87 -3.12 -1.85 4.41
C VAL A 87 -4.51 -1.25 4.14
N PRO A 88 -5.59 -2.06 4.21
CA PRO A 88 -6.95 -1.59 4.04
C PRO A 88 -7.34 -0.48 5.03
N PRO A 89 -8.19 0.49 4.63
CA PRO A 89 -8.62 1.58 5.51
C PRO A 89 -9.18 1.12 6.86
N GLN A 90 -9.95 0.03 6.87
CA GLN A 90 -10.57 -0.53 8.09
C GLN A 90 -9.50 -1.00 9.10
N VAL A 91 -8.38 -1.52 8.60
CA VAL A 91 -7.25 -1.95 9.44
C VAL A 91 -6.44 -0.74 9.90
N ARG A 92 -6.30 0.29 9.05
CA ARG A 92 -5.64 1.55 9.42
C ARG A 92 -6.36 2.26 10.56
N GLU A 93 -7.68 2.35 10.49
CA GLU A 93 -8.52 2.90 11.56
C GLU A 93 -8.37 2.13 12.87
N PHE A 94 -8.27 0.80 12.80
CA PHE A 94 -8.09 -0.01 14.01
C PHE A 94 -6.71 0.18 14.68
N PHE A 95 -5.67 0.50 13.91
CA PHE A 95 -4.29 0.62 14.39
C PHE A 95 -3.74 2.05 14.41
N ASP A 96 -4.59 3.06 14.17
CA ASP A 96 -4.19 4.46 14.01
C ASP A 96 -2.98 4.63 13.06
N PHE A 97 -2.94 3.83 11.99
CA PHE A 97 -1.87 3.99 10.98
C PHE A 97 -2.08 5.32 10.25
N PRO A 98 -1.02 6.14 10.08
CA PRO A 98 -1.13 7.40 9.37
C PRO A 98 -1.63 7.19 7.94
N ALA A 99 -2.35 8.17 7.40
CA ALA A 99 -2.73 8.13 6.00
C ALA A 99 -1.46 8.10 5.12
N PRO A 100 -1.50 7.51 3.90
CA PRO A 100 -0.35 7.46 3.02
C PRO A 100 0.27 8.85 2.73
N HIS A 101 -0.58 9.89 2.65
CA HIS A 101 -0.15 11.28 2.54
C HIS A 101 0.63 11.74 3.77
N ASP A 102 0.03 11.58 4.96
CA ASP A 102 0.64 11.95 6.24
C ASP A 102 1.97 11.22 6.48
N ASP A 103 2.05 9.94 6.09
CA ASP A 103 3.29 9.17 6.15
C ASP A 103 4.35 9.72 5.17
N GLY A 104 3.94 10.16 3.99
CA GLY A 104 4.80 10.84 3.02
C GLY A 104 5.39 12.13 3.59
N VAL A 105 4.55 12.97 4.20
CA VAL A 105 4.97 14.21 4.87
C VAL A 105 5.89 13.91 6.05
N ALA A 106 5.60 12.88 6.84
CA ALA A 106 6.46 12.46 7.95
C ALA A 106 7.85 12.04 7.45
N ARG A 107 7.94 11.26 6.36
CA ARG A 107 9.24 10.86 5.78
C ARG A 107 10.03 12.05 5.23
N LEU A 108 9.38 13.08 4.70
CA LEU A 108 10.07 14.32 4.33
C LEU A 108 10.71 15.00 5.54
N ARG A 109 9.98 15.14 6.65
CA ARG A 109 10.52 15.74 7.89
C ARG A 109 11.70 14.93 8.43
N GLU A 110 11.58 13.61 8.44
CA GLU A 110 12.69 12.73 8.85
C GLU A 110 13.92 12.87 7.93
N TYR A 111 13.72 13.11 6.64
CA TYR A 111 14.80 13.42 5.72
C TYR A 111 15.46 14.78 6.03
N GLU A 112 14.68 15.81 6.33
CA GLU A 112 15.22 17.13 6.70
C GLU A 112 16.09 17.05 7.97
N GLU A 113 15.67 16.24 8.94
CA GLU A 113 16.40 16.04 10.20
C GLU A 113 17.64 15.15 10.02
N SER A 114 17.55 14.06 9.25
CA SER A 114 18.60 13.03 9.18
C SER A 114 19.48 13.10 7.93
N GLY A 115 19.04 13.80 6.88
CA GLY A 115 19.68 13.86 5.56
C GLY A 115 19.67 12.53 4.79
N ARG A 116 18.97 11.49 5.26
CA ARG A 116 18.99 10.16 4.64
C ARG A 116 18.12 10.11 3.39
N LEU A 117 18.74 9.88 2.24
CA LEU A 117 18.05 9.81 0.95
C LEU A 117 16.93 8.75 0.90
N SER A 118 17.05 7.65 1.64
CA SER A 118 16.02 6.61 1.71
C SER A 118 14.66 7.14 2.17
N HIS A 119 14.66 8.14 3.06
CA HIS A 119 13.45 8.77 3.57
C HIS A 119 12.80 9.65 2.51
N LEU A 120 13.62 10.40 1.78
CA LEU A 120 13.18 11.22 0.65
C LEU A 120 12.61 10.37 -0.49
N GLU A 121 13.29 9.28 -0.85
CA GLU A 121 12.82 8.34 -1.87
C GLU A 121 11.48 7.72 -1.46
N ARG A 122 11.33 7.37 -0.18
CA ARG A 122 10.09 6.82 0.34
C ARG A 122 8.94 7.83 0.27
N ALA A 123 9.19 9.09 0.63
CA ALA A 123 8.20 10.17 0.50
C ALA A 123 7.75 10.37 -0.96
N ILE A 124 8.70 10.41 -1.92
CA ILE A 124 8.39 10.55 -3.35
C ILE A 124 7.54 9.38 -3.84
N SER A 125 7.89 8.14 -3.47
CA SER A 125 7.10 6.97 -3.81
C SER A 125 5.69 7.07 -3.23
N LEU A 126 5.54 7.57 -2.00
CA LEU A 126 4.25 7.77 -1.39
C LEU A 126 3.43 8.79 -2.18
N PHE A 127 3.91 10.01 -2.41
CA PHE A 127 3.10 11.02 -3.11
C PHE A 127 2.77 10.64 -4.57
N ARG A 128 3.68 9.99 -5.30
CA ARG A 128 3.40 9.52 -6.67
C ARG A 128 2.27 8.51 -6.73
N GLN A 129 2.19 7.61 -5.75
CA GLN A 129 1.14 6.61 -5.72
C GLN A 129 -0.22 7.23 -5.38
N GLU A 130 -0.26 8.21 -4.46
CA GLU A 130 -1.48 8.98 -4.19
C GLU A 130 -1.98 9.73 -5.43
N MET A 131 -1.06 10.33 -6.17
CA MET A 131 -1.35 10.98 -7.46
C MET A 131 -1.93 10.00 -8.49
N LEU A 132 -1.53 8.73 -8.47
CA LEU A 132 -2.04 7.70 -9.39
C LEU A 132 -3.44 7.20 -8.99
N GLU A 133 -3.74 7.16 -7.69
CA GLU A 133 -5.00 6.61 -7.17
C GLU A 133 -6.17 7.59 -7.31
N ASP A 134 -5.99 8.87 -6.96
CA ASP A 134 -7.07 9.86 -6.94
C ASP A 134 -6.78 11.11 -7.79
N GLY A 135 -5.73 11.07 -8.62
CA GLY A 135 -5.30 12.21 -9.42
C GLY A 135 -4.50 13.26 -8.64
N GLY A 136 -4.43 13.11 -7.31
CA GLY A 136 -3.67 13.95 -6.38
C GLY A 136 -4.24 15.35 -6.23
N ASP A 137 -4.62 15.70 -5.01
CA ASP A 137 -5.01 17.06 -4.68
C ASP A 137 -3.81 18.03 -4.77
N GLN A 138 -4.10 19.33 -4.75
CA GLN A 138 -3.08 20.38 -4.86
C GLN A 138 -1.98 20.26 -3.79
N GLU A 139 -2.30 19.71 -2.61
CA GLU A 139 -1.35 19.43 -1.54
C GLU A 139 -0.35 18.35 -1.95
N VAL A 140 -0.83 17.19 -2.42
CA VAL A 140 0.01 16.07 -2.93
C VAL A 140 0.93 16.53 -4.04
N VAL A 141 0.42 17.33 -4.98
CA VAL A 141 1.21 17.90 -6.09
C VAL A 141 2.33 18.78 -5.57
N SER A 142 2.03 19.64 -4.59
CA SER A 142 3.00 20.57 -4.01
C SER A 142 4.10 19.83 -3.25
N ASP A 143 3.73 18.83 -2.45
CA ASP A 143 4.67 18.03 -1.65
C ASP A 143 5.52 17.11 -2.52
N LEU A 144 4.96 16.50 -3.56
CA LEU A 144 5.72 15.71 -4.53
C LEU A 144 6.74 16.59 -5.28
N ALA A 145 6.32 17.76 -5.75
CA ALA A 145 7.22 18.69 -6.44
C ALA A 145 8.35 19.18 -5.51
N ALA A 146 8.05 19.45 -4.23
CA ALA A 146 9.05 19.82 -3.24
C ALA A 146 10.04 18.67 -3.00
N ALA A 147 9.55 17.44 -2.82
CA ALA A 147 10.37 16.26 -2.61
C ALA A 147 11.31 15.97 -3.80
N LEU A 148 10.81 16.08 -5.03
CA LEU A 148 11.60 15.91 -6.25
C LEU A 148 12.69 16.98 -6.39
N ARG A 149 12.39 18.24 -6.07
CA ARG A 149 13.39 19.33 -6.06
C ARG A 149 14.49 19.07 -5.03
N LEU A 150 14.12 18.64 -3.82
CA LEU A 150 15.09 18.27 -2.78
C LEU A 150 15.99 17.12 -3.24
N ARG A 151 15.45 16.14 -3.99
CA ARG A 151 16.24 15.02 -4.52
C ARG A 151 17.20 15.47 -5.63
N TYR A 152 16.75 16.38 -6.50
CA TYR A 152 17.61 17.02 -7.49
C TYR A 152 18.78 17.76 -6.81
N GLU A 153 18.53 18.55 -5.78
CA GLU A 153 19.58 19.30 -5.08
C GLU A 153 20.65 18.39 -4.46
N ARG A 154 20.28 17.17 -4.05
CA ARG A 154 21.23 16.19 -3.49
C ARG A 154 21.93 15.32 -4.52
N THR A 155 21.23 14.91 -5.56
CA THR A 155 21.71 13.88 -6.49
C THR A 155 22.09 14.44 -7.87
N GLY A 156 21.68 15.67 -8.20
CA GLY A 156 21.86 16.28 -9.51
C GLY A 156 21.00 15.66 -10.62
N GLN A 157 20.00 14.84 -10.28
CA GLN A 157 19.14 14.17 -11.27
C GLN A 157 18.16 15.15 -11.92
N GLN A 158 18.51 15.64 -13.11
CA GLN A 158 17.74 16.64 -13.85
C GLN A 158 16.28 16.22 -14.11
N THR A 159 16.03 14.91 -14.29
CA THR A 159 14.70 14.34 -14.50
C THR A 159 13.72 14.68 -13.37
N ASP A 160 14.19 14.79 -12.13
CA ASP A 160 13.34 15.12 -10.98
C ASP A 160 12.90 16.58 -11.01
N LEU A 161 13.80 17.48 -11.46
CA LEU A 161 13.49 18.90 -11.59
C LEU A 161 12.52 19.15 -12.73
N ASP A 162 12.67 18.41 -13.82
CA ASP A 162 11.77 18.49 -14.98
C ASP A 162 10.35 18.02 -14.57
N GLU A 163 10.24 16.89 -13.88
CA GLU A 163 8.95 16.38 -13.36
C GLU A 163 8.31 17.32 -12.35
N ALA A 164 9.06 17.86 -11.38
CA ALA A 164 8.55 18.84 -10.42
C ALA A 164 8.00 20.09 -11.11
N THR A 165 8.64 20.51 -12.20
CA THR A 165 8.20 21.65 -13.02
C THR A 165 6.93 21.31 -13.79
N GLU A 166 6.82 20.10 -14.34
CA GLU A 166 5.60 19.68 -15.04
C GLU A 166 4.41 19.56 -14.11
N LEU A 167 4.59 19.01 -12.90
CA LEU A 167 3.55 18.84 -11.90
C LEU A 167 2.97 20.18 -11.42
N THR A 168 3.82 21.19 -11.25
CA THR A 168 3.41 22.52 -10.75
C THR A 168 2.92 23.46 -11.85
N ARG A 169 3.03 23.06 -13.13
CA ARG A 169 2.50 23.87 -14.22
C ARG A 169 0.97 23.84 -14.18
N PRO A 170 0.31 25.01 -14.27
CA PRO A 170 -1.13 25.03 -14.39
C PRO A 170 -1.52 24.19 -15.61
N ARG A 171 -2.50 23.29 -15.42
CA ARG A 171 -3.04 22.44 -16.48
C ARG A 171 -3.71 23.35 -17.49
N ARG A 172 -2.93 23.86 -18.46
CA ARG A 172 -3.47 24.57 -19.61
C ARG A 172 -4.23 23.49 -20.36
N ASP A 173 -5.55 23.60 -20.35
CA ASP A 173 -6.43 22.70 -21.09
C ASP A 173 -5.79 22.33 -22.42
N ARG A 174 -5.61 21.03 -22.66
CA ARG A 174 -5.60 20.51 -24.01
C ARG A 174 -7.04 20.67 -24.51
N THR A 175 -7.39 21.90 -24.87
CA THR A 175 -8.52 22.16 -25.76
C THR A 175 -8.18 21.49 -27.08
N HIS A 176 -8.85 20.37 -27.37
CA HIS A 176 -8.88 19.80 -28.69
C HIS A 176 -10.27 19.26 -29.02
#